data_AF-A0A626INX6-F1
#
_entry.id   AF-A0A626INX6-F1
#
_cell.length_a   1.000
_cell.length_b   1.000
_cell.length_c   1.000
_cell.angle_alpha   90.00
_cell.angle_beta   90.00
_cell.angle_gamma   90.00
#
_symmetry.space_group_name_H-M   'P 1'
#
loop_
_entity.id
_entity.type
_entity.pdbx_description
1 polymer ?
#
loop_
_entity_poly.entity_id
_entity_poly.type
_entity_poly.pdbx_seq_one_letter_code
_entity_poly.pdbx_strand_id
1 'polypeptide(L)'
;MNNFGLALPWFFTLFVTVCIVLFANNYSKAKKRSPKNKMKSNTISTDAGVILKYELNPSNMTVLMLPESAQILTVKGGQDHVYLWAVVPEGKENVKRSFMVIPTGEGVVDNSIYIGTAYVEKMVFHVFEVIK
;
A
#
# COMPACT_ATOMS: atom_id res chain seq x y z
N MET A 1 43.23 17.46 44.87
CA MET A 1 43.01 16.67 43.64
C MET A 1 41.69 15.95 43.84
N ASN A 2 40.57 16.64 43.60
CA ASN A 2 39.26 16.19 44.07
C ASN A 2 38.29 16.21 42.88
N ASN A 3 38.20 15.05 42.24
CA ASN A 3 37.05 14.47 41.55
C ASN A 3 36.10 15.44 40.82
N PHE A 4 36.46 15.80 39.59
CA PHE A 4 35.47 16.09 38.54
C PHE A 4 34.78 14.78 38.16
N GLY A 5 33.71 14.45 38.88
CA GLY A 5 32.99 13.21 38.65
C GLY A 5 31.55 13.31 39.09
N LEU A 6 30.66 13.27 38.10
CA LEU A 6 29.30 12.73 38.23
C LEU A 6 28.29 13.58 38.99
N ALA A 7 28.11 14.83 38.57
CA ALA A 7 26.78 15.45 38.62
C ALA A 7 26.07 15.20 37.29
N LEU A 8 25.87 13.92 36.94
CA LEU A 8 24.92 13.56 35.88
C LEU A 8 23.54 13.66 36.51
N PRO A 9 22.77 14.69 36.16
CA PRO A 9 21.68 15.11 37.00
C PRO A 9 20.53 14.13 36.82
N TRP A 10 19.97 13.66 37.92
CA TRP A 10 18.79 12.79 38.02
C TRP A 10 17.61 13.17 37.10
N PHE A 11 17.57 14.41 36.58
CA PHE A 11 16.61 14.79 35.56
C PHE A 11 16.84 14.10 34.21
N PHE A 12 18.10 13.82 33.82
CA PHE A 12 18.40 13.11 32.56
C PHE A 12 17.95 11.66 32.63
N THR A 13 18.14 11.01 33.79
CA THR A 13 17.64 9.65 33.98
C THR A 13 16.11 9.62 34.02
N LEU A 14 15.46 10.60 34.64
CA LEU A 14 14.00 10.76 34.61
C LEU A 14 13.48 11.05 33.18
N PHE A 15 14.20 11.86 32.42
CA PHE A 15 13.83 12.19 31.05
C PHE A 15 13.93 10.97 30.14
N VAL A 16 15.01 10.19 30.24
CA VAL A 16 15.19 8.96 29.46
C VAL A 16 14.13 7.92 29.83
N THR A 17 13.77 7.75 31.10
CA THR A 17 12.71 6.81 31.49
C THR A 17 11.34 7.24 30.97
N VAL A 18 11.02 8.54 31.01
CA VAL A 18 9.78 9.07 30.41
C VAL A 18 9.78 8.87 28.88
N CYS A 19 10.90 9.14 28.20
CA CYS A 19 11.04 8.90 26.76
C CYS A 19 10.81 7.43 26.41
N ILE A 20 11.38 6.48 27.16
CA ILE A 20 11.20 5.03 26.92
C ILE A 20 9.73 4.63 27.11
N VAL A 21 9.05 5.12 28.15
CA VAL A 21 7.63 4.82 28.40
C VAL A 21 6.73 5.38 27.29
N LEU A 22 6.97 6.63 26.87
CA LEU A 22 6.23 7.23 25.75
C LEU A 22 6.46 6.48 24.44
N PHE A 23 7.70 6.05 24.18
CA PHE A 23 8.04 5.31 22.97
C PHE A 23 7.39 3.92 22.94
N ALA A 24 7.40 3.18 24.06
CA ALA A 24 6.74 1.88 24.17
C ALA A 24 5.21 1.99 23.98
N ASN A 25 4.60 3.02 24.55
CA ASN A 25 3.17 3.29 24.37
C ASN A 25 2.81 3.68 22.94
N ASN A 26 3.66 4.43 22.23
CA ASN A 26 3.40 4.78 20.84
C ASN A 26 3.69 3.61 19.88
N TYR A 27 4.73 2.82 20.16
CA TYR A 27 5.09 1.62 19.40
C TYR A 27 4.00 0.53 19.48
N SER A 28 3.41 0.32 20.67
CA SER A 28 2.27 -0.60 20.83
C SER A 28 1.01 -0.14 20.08
N LYS A 29 0.82 1.18 19.91
CA LYS A 29 -0.27 1.75 19.09
C LYS A 29 0.00 1.60 17.60
N ALA A 30 1.25 1.70 17.14
CA ALA A 30 1.62 1.51 15.73
C ALA A 30 1.38 0.06 15.25
N LYS A 31 1.68 -0.95 16.09
CA LYS A 31 1.43 -2.37 15.73
C LYS A 31 -0.06 -2.76 15.82
N LYS A 32 -0.91 -1.94 16.45
CA LYS A 32 -2.36 -2.17 16.58
C LYS A 32 -3.22 -1.43 15.54
N ARG A 33 -2.64 -0.61 14.66
CA ARG A 33 -3.35 0.08 13.58
C ARG A 33 -3.14 -0.60 12.22
N SER A 34 -3.45 -1.89 12.16
CA SER A 34 -4.06 -2.42 10.94
C SER A 34 -5.54 -2.64 11.29
N PRO A 35 -6.47 -1.80 10.78
CA PRO A 35 -7.87 -2.16 10.85
C PRO A 35 -8.05 -3.38 9.95
N LYS A 36 -8.05 -4.58 10.56
CA LYS A 36 -8.73 -5.74 9.97
C LYS A 36 -10.21 -5.38 9.97
N ASN A 37 -10.63 -4.63 8.96
CA ASN A 37 -12.01 -4.28 8.75
C ASN A 37 -12.70 -5.57 8.28
N LYS A 38 -13.11 -6.42 9.23
CA LYS A 38 -14.03 -7.53 8.98
C LYS A 38 -15.40 -6.91 8.75
N MET A 39 -15.59 -6.32 7.57
CA MET A 39 -16.92 -5.97 7.09
C MET A 39 -17.67 -7.29 6.88
N LYS A 40 -18.71 -7.52 7.68
CA LYS A 40 -19.70 -8.56 7.45
C LYS A 40 -20.37 -8.22 6.12
N SER A 41 -19.93 -8.84 5.03
CA SER A 41 -20.56 -8.72 3.72
C SER A 41 -21.92 -9.41 3.79
N ASN A 42 -22.99 -8.67 3.57
CA ASN A 42 -24.26 -9.27 3.16
C ASN A 42 -24.00 -9.86 1.77
N THR A 43 -24.00 -11.19 1.66
CA THR A 43 -23.64 -11.91 0.44
C THR A 43 -24.63 -11.59 -0.67
N ILE A 44 -24.35 -10.54 -1.45
CA ILE A 44 -24.93 -10.37 -2.78
C ILE A 44 -24.24 -11.43 -3.63
N SER A 45 -24.90 -12.57 -3.80
CA SER A 45 -24.48 -13.61 -4.74
C SER A 45 -24.52 -13.01 -6.14
N THR A 46 -23.37 -12.56 -6.63
CA THR A 46 -23.25 -11.92 -7.93
C THR A 46 -22.42 -12.83 -8.82
N ASP A 47 -23.04 -13.34 -9.88
CA ASP A 47 -22.40 -14.16 -10.92
C ASP A 47 -21.19 -13.44 -11.57
N ALA A 48 -21.14 -12.11 -11.46
CA ALA A 48 -20.06 -11.27 -11.95
C ALA A 48 -18.74 -11.36 -11.15
N GLY A 49 -18.75 -11.85 -9.90
CA GLY A 49 -17.57 -11.98 -9.05
C GLY A 49 -17.48 -10.97 -7.89
N VAL A 50 -16.29 -10.88 -7.28
CA VAL A 50 -16.01 -10.04 -6.10
C VAL A 50 -15.12 -8.85 -6.45
N ILE A 51 -15.38 -7.69 -5.85
CA ILE A 51 -14.51 -6.52 -6.00
C ILE A 51 -13.32 -6.65 -5.03
N LEU A 52 -12.11 -6.72 -5.58
CA LEU A 52 -10.87 -6.84 -4.81
C LEU A 52 -9.95 -5.64 -5.05
N LYS A 53 -9.15 -5.32 -4.03
CA LYS A 53 -8.18 -4.23 -4.02
C LYS A 53 -6.76 -4.80 -4.02
N TYR A 54 -5.93 -4.29 -4.92
CA TYR A 54 -4.54 -4.68 -5.10
C TYR A 54 -3.62 -3.49 -4.94
N GLU A 55 -2.49 -3.71 -4.29
CA GLU A 55 -1.42 -2.73 -4.17
C GLU A 55 -0.48 -2.86 -5.35
N LEU A 56 -0.13 -1.72 -5.95
CA LEU A 56 0.86 -1.61 -7.01
C LEU A 56 2.05 -0.82 -6.45
N ASN A 57 3.25 -1.34 -6.68
CA ASN A 57 4.47 -0.65 -6.30
C ASN A 57 4.71 0.53 -7.24
N PRO A 58 4.82 1.77 -6.72
CA PRO A 58 5.18 2.92 -7.53
C PRO A 58 6.54 2.73 -8.20
N SER A 59 6.67 3.14 -9.46
CA SER A 59 7.92 3.08 -10.24
C SER A 59 8.52 1.67 -10.41
N ASN A 60 7.72 0.62 -10.26
CA ASN A 60 8.13 -0.76 -10.51
C ASN A 60 7.01 -1.57 -11.17
N MET A 61 7.38 -2.68 -11.80
CA MET A 61 6.42 -3.63 -12.34
C MET A 61 5.85 -4.49 -11.21
N THR A 62 4.52 -4.56 -11.13
CA THR A 62 3.78 -5.42 -10.21
C THR A 62 3.10 -6.52 -11.01
N VAL A 63 3.34 -7.78 -10.67
CA VAL A 63 2.66 -8.93 -11.28
C VAL A 63 1.57 -9.41 -10.35
N LEU A 64 0.32 -9.37 -10.82
CA LEU A 64 -0.84 -9.88 -10.09
C LEU A 64 -1.31 -11.21 -10.70
N MET A 65 -1.76 -12.12 -9.84
CA MET A 65 -2.45 -13.35 -10.25
C MET A 65 -3.95 -13.05 -10.31
N LEU A 66 -4.44 -12.82 -11.52
CA LEU A 66 -5.81 -12.40 -11.80
C LEU A 66 -6.35 -13.18 -12.99
N PRO A 67 -7.63 -13.57 -13.01
CA PRO A 67 -8.23 -14.12 -14.22
C PRO A 67 -8.13 -13.11 -15.38
N GLU A 68 -8.03 -13.64 -16.59
CA GLU A 68 -8.03 -12.81 -17.80
C GLU A 68 -9.33 -12.00 -17.92
N SER A 69 -10.45 -12.61 -17.52
CA SER A 69 -11.76 -11.97 -17.47
C SER A 69 -11.97 -11.01 -16.30
N ALA A 70 -10.97 -10.80 -15.43
CA ALA A 70 -11.11 -9.81 -14.36
C ALA A 70 -11.18 -8.40 -14.95
N GLN A 71 -12.22 -7.65 -14.56
CA GLN A 71 -12.46 -6.31 -15.07
C GLN A 71 -11.79 -5.29 -14.15
N ILE A 72 -10.85 -4.51 -14.67
CA ILE A 72 -10.26 -3.40 -13.93
C ILE A 72 -11.26 -2.25 -13.87
N LEU A 73 -11.53 -1.75 -12.66
CA LEU A 73 -12.52 -0.69 -12.43
C LEU A 73 -11.86 0.68 -12.36
N THR A 74 -10.82 0.81 -11.56
CA THR A 74 -10.14 2.09 -11.32
C THR A 74 -8.78 1.87 -10.68
N VAL A 75 -7.93 2.88 -10.81
CA VAL A 75 -6.75 3.08 -9.97
C VAL A 75 -6.90 4.35 -9.15
N LYS A 76 -6.38 4.37 -7.92
CA LYS A 76 -6.32 5.55 -7.04
C LYS A 76 -5.07 5.49 -6.16
N GLY A 77 -4.56 6.64 -5.75
CA GLY A 77 -3.49 6.70 -4.76
C GLY A 77 -4.02 6.58 -3.34
N GLY A 78 -3.22 5.99 -2.47
CA GLY A 78 -3.35 6.03 -1.02
C GLY A 78 -2.32 6.97 -0.39
N GLN A 79 -1.83 6.61 0.79
CA GLN A 79 -0.84 7.42 1.49
C GLN A 79 0.51 7.41 0.74
N ASP A 80 1.03 6.23 0.44
CA ASP A 80 2.34 5.99 -0.19
C ASP A 80 2.29 4.98 -1.34
N HIS A 81 1.10 4.45 -1.64
CA HIS A 81 0.89 3.39 -2.64
C HIS A 81 -0.13 3.77 -3.69
N VAL A 82 0.00 3.18 -4.88
CA VAL A 82 -1.06 3.14 -5.89
C VAL A 82 -1.85 1.86 -5.70
N TYR A 83 -3.18 1.98 -5.77
CA TYR A 83 -4.10 0.86 -5.63
C TYR A 83 -4.92 0.67 -6.90
N LEU A 84 -5.19 -0.58 -7.22
CA LEU A 84 -6.04 -1.02 -8.32
C LEU A 84 -7.23 -1.79 -7.75
N TRP A 85 -8.42 -1.51 -8.27
CA TRP A 85 -9.64 -2.26 -7.96
C TRP A 85 -10.10 -3.01 -9.20
N ALA A 86 -10.50 -4.26 -9.01
CA ALA A 86 -11.00 -5.10 -10.07
C ALA A 86 -12.19 -5.95 -9.61
N VAL A 87 -13.12 -6.24 -10.52
CA VAL A 87 -14.08 -7.33 -10.36
C VAL A 87 -13.39 -8.63 -10.75
N VAL A 88 -13.35 -9.58 -9.82
CA VAL A 88 -12.67 -10.86 -9.99
C VAL A 88 -13.71 -11.97 -9.98
N PRO A 89 -13.94 -12.64 -11.12
CA PRO A 89 -14.89 -13.75 -11.18
C PRO A 89 -14.41 -14.95 -10.36
N GLU A 90 -15.34 -15.59 -9.66
CA GLU A 90 -15.04 -16.79 -8.86
C GLU A 90 -14.87 -18.02 -9.76
N GLY A 91 -14.01 -18.96 -9.33
CA GLY A 91 -13.80 -20.24 -10.03
C GLY A 91 -13.09 -20.15 -11.38
N LYS A 92 -12.60 -18.97 -11.78
CA LYS A 92 -11.76 -18.79 -12.97
C LYS A 92 -10.28 -18.96 -12.64
N GLU A 93 -9.53 -19.48 -13.61
CA GLU A 93 -8.08 -19.66 -13.47
C GLU A 93 -7.36 -18.31 -13.45
N ASN A 94 -6.37 -18.18 -12.57
CA ASN A 94 -5.54 -16.99 -12.51
C ASN A 94 -4.42 -17.06 -13.54
N VAL A 95 -4.25 -15.97 -14.29
CA VAL A 95 -3.11 -15.74 -15.16
C VAL A 95 -2.22 -14.63 -14.58
N LYS A 96 -0.99 -14.53 -15.09
CA LYS A 96 -0.08 -13.44 -14.71
C LYS A 96 -0.45 -12.20 -15.51
N ARG A 97 -0.93 -11.15 -14.83
CA ARG A 97 -1.18 -9.83 -15.40
C ARG A 97 -0.17 -8.85 -14.83
N SER A 98 0.53 -8.12 -15.69
CA SER A 98 1.66 -7.27 -15.31
C SER A 98 1.26 -5.80 -15.41
N PHE A 99 1.45 -5.05 -14.33
CA PHE A 99 1.08 -3.66 -14.23
C PHE A 99 2.32 -2.80 -13.97
N MET A 100 2.51 -1.76 -14.77
CA MET A 100 3.58 -0.78 -14.62
C MET A 100 3.00 0.53 -14.07
N VAL A 101 3.63 1.09 -13.05
CA VAL A 101 3.27 2.39 -12.48
C VAL A 101 4.36 3.39 -12.82
N ILE A 102 4.04 4.39 -13.65
CA ILE A 102 5.00 5.32 -14.24
C ILE A 102 4.71 6.74 -13.73
N PRO A 103 5.66 7.44 -13.07
CA PRO A 103 5.44 8.82 -12.68
C PRO A 103 5.37 9.73 -13.91
N THR A 104 4.64 10.84 -13.80
CA THR A 104 4.58 11.84 -14.87
C THR A 104 5.98 12.35 -15.23
N GLY A 105 6.28 12.41 -16.52
CA GLY A 105 7.57 12.85 -17.06
C GLY A 105 8.52 11.72 -17.48
N GLU A 106 8.19 10.47 -17.15
CA GLU A 106 8.97 9.29 -17.55
C GLU A 106 8.44 8.66 -18.87
N GLY A 107 9.27 7.81 -19.47
CA GLY A 107 8.93 7.06 -20.68
C GLY A 107 7.82 6.03 -20.46
N VAL A 108 6.98 5.82 -21.48
CA VAL A 108 5.87 4.84 -21.46
C VAL A 108 6.36 3.50 -22.01
N VAL A 109 5.84 2.40 -21.45
CA VAL A 109 6.16 1.04 -21.91
C VAL A 109 5.40 0.70 -23.19
N ASP A 110 6.08 0.17 -24.19
CA ASP A 110 5.47 -0.33 -25.43
C ASP A 110 4.53 -1.52 -25.16
N ASN A 111 3.59 -1.78 -26.07
CA ASN A 111 2.62 -2.88 -25.97
C ASN A 111 1.86 -2.89 -24.64
N SER A 112 1.35 -1.73 -24.23
CA SER A 112 0.62 -1.59 -22.97
C SER A 112 -0.73 -0.91 -23.14
N ILE A 113 -1.65 -1.20 -22.22
CA ILE A 113 -2.98 -0.61 -22.13
C ILE A 113 -2.97 0.37 -20.96
N TYR A 114 -3.32 1.62 -21.22
CA TYR A 114 -3.50 2.60 -20.16
C TYR A 114 -4.73 2.28 -19.31
N ILE A 115 -4.56 2.22 -17.99
CA ILE A 115 -5.60 1.88 -17.03
C ILE A 115 -6.15 3.13 -16.34
N GLY A 116 -5.28 4.08 -15.97
CA GLY A 116 -5.71 5.30 -15.30
C GLY A 116 -4.59 6.07 -14.61
N THR A 117 -4.96 7.16 -13.95
CA THR A 117 -4.05 8.04 -13.20
C THR A 117 -4.37 7.99 -11.70
N ALA A 118 -3.33 7.94 -10.88
CA ALA A 118 -3.38 7.97 -9.43
C ALA A 118 -2.52 9.10 -8.88
N TYR A 119 -2.99 9.73 -7.81
CA TYR A 119 -2.30 10.82 -7.11
C TYR A 119 -1.84 10.31 -5.75
N VAL A 120 -0.54 10.29 -5.50
CA VAL A 120 0.06 9.90 -4.21
C VAL A 120 0.85 11.09 -3.71
N GLU A 121 0.41 11.67 -2.60
CA GLU A 121 0.90 12.96 -2.09
C GLU A 121 0.92 14.05 -3.18
N LYS A 122 2.11 14.50 -3.60
CA LYS A 122 2.32 15.51 -4.66
C LYS A 122 2.69 14.90 -6.00
N MET A 123 2.81 13.58 -6.06
CA MET A 123 3.23 12.84 -7.24
C MET A 123 2.00 12.35 -8.02
N VAL A 124 2.13 12.38 -9.35
CA VAL A 124 1.12 11.85 -10.28
C VAL A 124 1.72 10.62 -10.95
N PHE A 125 0.98 9.52 -10.90
CA PHE A 125 1.37 8.24 -11.47
C PHE A 125 0.33 7.76 -12.49
N HIS A 126 0.82 7.16 -13.57
CA HIS A 126 0.03 6.56 -14.63
C HIS A 126 0.22 5.05 -14.60
N VAL A 127 -0.88 4.31 -14.58
CA VAL A 127 -0.88 2.85 -14.51
C VAL A 127 -1.16 2.28 -15.89
N PHE A 128 -0.31 1.34 -16.30
CA PHE A 128 -0.43 0.60 -17.56
C PHE A 128 -0.46 -0.90 -17.27
N GLU A 129 -1.28 -1.64 -18.00
CA GLU A 129 -1.19 -3.09 -18.08
C GLU A 129 -0.33 -3.47 -19.29
N VAL A 130 0.71 -4.26 -19.07
CA VAL A 130 1.62 -4.70 -20.14
C VAL A 130 1.04 -5.95 -20.80
N ILE A 131 0.79 -5.86 -22.11
CA ILE A 131 0.36 -6.99 -22.94
C ILE A 131 1.61 -7.74 -23.37
N LYS A 132 1.59 -9.07 -23.27
CA LYS A 132 2.63 -9.94 -23.82
C LYS A 132 2.18 -10.57 -25.12
#